data_AF-A0A914J8U1-F1
#
_entry.id   AF-A0A914J8U1-F1
#
_cell.length_a   1.000
_cell.length_b   1.000
_cell.length_c   1.000
_cell.angle_alpha   90.00
_cell.angle_beta   90.00
_cell.angle_gamma   90.00
#
_symmetry.space_group_name_H-M   'P 1'
#
loop_
_entity.id
_entity.type
_entity.pdbx_description
1 polymer ?
#
loop_
_entity_poly.entity_id
_entity_poly.type
_entity_poly.pdbx_seq_one_letter_code
_entity_poly.pdbx_strand_id
1 'polypeptide(L)'
;MMAWTNGFNSVVSYNKTLDVPALASTPVDIGNGFQQLHASPSDFVIKATLTDSTGNAITPVAILHPDKFYGLKNFGNVSLKTLKKVDDLTFEFTVTSTSIAPFVWVDLTAEFKKNNTALFRFSDNAFTATQPETVVQVKFVTKPEKEPTLSDLKACHVLNCFRE
;
A
#
# COMPACT_ATOMS: atom_id res chain seq x y z
N MET A 1 -2.59 10.40 11.07
CA MET A 1 -3.72 10.75 10.18
C MET A 1 -3.18 11.54 9.02
N MET A 2 -3.57 11.21 7.80
CA MET A 2 -3.05 11.81 6.58
C MET A 2 -4.21 12.38 5.78
N ALA A 3 -4.11 13.64 5.37
CA ALA A 3 -5.14 14.27 4.52
C ALA A 3 -4.86 13.95 3.06
N TRP A 4 -5.90 13.67 2.27
CA TRP A 4 -5.76 13.41 0.83
C TRP A 4 -5.07 14.55 0.06
N THR A 5 -5.18 15.77 0.56
CA THR A 5 -4.62 16.99 -0.03
C THR A 5 -3.18 17.29 0.38
N ASN A 6 -2.62 16.58 1.37
CA ASN A 6 -1.33 16.93 1.98
C ASN A 6 -0.18 16.00 1.52
N GLY A 7 -0.33 15.38 0.35
CA GLY A 7 0.63 14.40 -0.15
C GLY A 7 0.80 13.25 0.85
N PHE A 8 2.05 12.96 1.25
CA PHE A 8 2.37 11.89 2.19
C PHE A 8 2.56 12.35 3.65
N ASN A 9 2.41 13.65 3.91
CA ASN A 9 2.66 14.18 5.23
C ASN A 9 1.47 13.98 6.16
N SER A 10 1.73 13.43 7.34
CA SER A 10 0.72 13.35 8.41
C SER A 10 0.31 14.76 8.83
N VAL A 11 -0.98 14.99 8.99
CA VAL A 11 -1.51 16.25 9.57
C VAL A 11 -1.57 16.17 11.09
N VAL A 12 -1.70 14.96 11.64
CA VAL A 12 -1.75 14.68 13.08
C VAL A 12 -1.18 13.30 13.34
N SER A 13 -0.27 13.18 14.29
CA SER A 13 0.38 11.92 14.68
C SER A 13 0.30 11.71 16.20
N TYR A 14 0.07 10.48 16.62
CA TYR A 14 0.06 10.07 18.02
C TYR A 14 1.01 8.90 18.21
N ASN A 15 1.87 8.97 19.24
CA ASN A 15 2.76 7.90 19.63
C ASN A 15 2.42 7.48 21.05
N LYS A 16 2.20 6.18 21.25
CA LYS A 16 1.86 5.61 22.57
C LYS A 16 2.51 4.25 22.74
N THR A 17 3.15 4.05 23.88
CA THR A 17 3.59 2.72 24.32
C THR A 17 2.41 2.01 24.97
N LEU A 18 2.20 0.75 24.58
CA LEU A 18 1.08 -0.07 25.04
C LEU A 18 1.63 -1.36 25.62
N ASP A 19 1.05 -1.77 26.75
CA ASP A 19 1.14 -3.15 27.23
C ASP A 19 -0.12 -3.87 26.77
N VAL A 20 0.05 -4.90 25.93
CA VAL A 20 -1.05 -5.68 25.35
C VAL A 20 -0.94 -7.09 25.90
N PRO A 21 -1.83 -7.49 26.82
CA PRO A 21 -1.81 -8.84 27.38
C PRO A 21 -1.95 -9.90 26.28
N ALA A 22 -1.36 -11.07 26.52
CA ALA A 22 -1.45 -12.18 25.59
C ALA A 22 -2.92 -12.54 25.30
N LEU A 23 -3.26 -12.69 24.01
CA LEU A 23 -4.60 -13.02 23.53
C LEU A 23 -5.69 -12.01 23.93
N ALA A 24 -5.32 -10.75 24.18
CA ALA A 24 -6.24 -9.67 24.51
C ALA A 24 -6.14 -8.49 23.51
N SER A 25 -7.08 -7.56 23.62
CA SER A 25 -7.08 -6.29 22.88
C SER A 25 -7.12 -5.12 23.84
N THR A 26 -6.25 -4.13 23.64
CA THR A 26 -6.25 -2.87 24.39
C THR A 26 -6.73 -1.75 23.46
N PRO A 27 -7.84 -1.04 23.78
CA PRO A 27 -8.27 0.08 22.96
C PRO A 27 -7.25 1.22 23.03
N VAL A 28 -7.01 1.85 21.88
CA VAL A 28 -6.14 3.03 21.77
C VAL A 28 -7.03 4.25 21.56
N ASP A 29 -7.13 5.08 22.58
CA ASP A 29 -7.75 6.40 22.45
C ASP A 29 -6.82 7.33 21.67
N ILE A 30 -7.30 7.78 20.51
CA ILE A 30 -6.63 8.73 19.61
C ILE A 30 -7.01 10.19 19.92
N GLY A 31 -7.74 10.43 21.02
CA GLY A 31 -8.14 11.73 21.51
C GLY A 31 -9.03 12.51 20.55
N ASN A 32 -9.08 13.84 20.72
CA ASN A 32 -9.94 14.74 19.96
C ASN A 32 -9.33 15.19 18.61
N GLY A 33 -8.48 14.37 17.98
CA GLY A 33 -7.69 14.76 16.80
C GLY A 33 -8.52 15.30 15.63
N PHE A 34 -9.69 14.72 15.38
CA PHE A 34 -10.61 15.20 14.34
C PHE A 34 -11.24 16.56 14.66
N GLN A 35 -11.56 16.82 15.94
CA GLN A 35 -12.17 18.09 16.35
C GLN A 35 -11.19 19.26 16.21
N GLN A 36 -9.90 19.03 16.47
CA GLN A 36 -8.84 20.03 16.33
C GLN A 36 -8.61 20.46 14.87
N LEU A 37 -8.91 19.58 13.91
CA LEU A 37 -8.70 19.84 12.49
C LEU A 37 -9.88 20.57 11.83
N HIS A 38 -11.00 20.76 12.54
CA HIS A 38 -12.23 21.33 11.98
C HIS A 38 -12.63 20.73 10.62
N ALA A 39 -12.41 19.42 10.45
CA ALA A 39 -12.54 18.70 9.19
C ALA A 39 -13.34 17.41 9.37
N SER A 40 -13.84 16.85 8.26
CA SER A 40 -14.62 15.62 8.28
C SER A 40 -13.69 14.40 8.34
N PRO A 41 -14.04 13.31 9.05
CA PRO A 41 -13.30 12.05 8.98
C PRO A 41 -13.10 11.53 7.54
N SER A 42 -14.00 11.87 6.62
CA SER A 42 -13.89 11.53 5.19
C SER A 42 -12.64 12.10 4.50
N ASP A 43 -12.07 13.17 5.07
CA ASP A 43 -10.96 13.91 4.48
C ASP A 43 -9.61 13.25 4.77
N PHE A 44 -9.61 12.16 5.55
CA PHE A 44 -8.41 11.56 6.08
C PHE A 44 -8.32 10.06 5.81
N VAL A 45 -7.07 9.59 5.78
CA VAL A 45 -6.67 8.19 5.98
C VAL A 45 -5.98 8.08 7.32
N ILE A 46 -6.33 7.07 8.12
CA ILE A 46 -5.59 6.78 9.34
C ILE A 46 -4.62 5.64 9.07
N LYS A 47 -3.33 5.91 9.26
CA LYS A 47 -2.27 4.92 9.23
C LYS A 47 -1.87 4.59 10.66
N ALA A 48 -1.84 3.31 10.99
CA ALA A 48 -1.34 2.80 12.27
C ALA A 48 -0.21 1.80 12.01
N THR A 49 0.85 1.92 12.80
CA THR A 49 2.02 1.05 12.77
C THR A 49 2.30 0.59 14.19
N LEU A 50 2.58 -0.70 14.36
CA LEU A 50 3.01 -1.24 15.64
C LEU A 50 4.46 -1.69 15.54
N THR A 51 5.28 -1.20 16.45
CA THR A 51 6.71 -1.52 16.53
C THR A 51 7.06 -2.09 17.90
N ASP A 52 8.09 -2.92 17.96
CA ASP A 52 8.71 -3.32 19.22
C ASP A 52 9.51 -2.15 19.85
N SER A 53 10.12 -2.42 21.01
CA SER A 53 10.95 -1.44 21.74
C SER A 53 12.23 -1.02 20.99
N THR A 54 12.63 -1.76 19.96
CA THR A 54 13.80 -1.45 19.12
C THR A 54 13.42 -0.69 17.85
N GLY A 55 12.12 -0.46 17.62
CA GLY A 55 11.59 0.24 16.45
C GLY A 55 11.30 -0.67 15.26
N ASN A 56 11.45 -1.99 15.39
CA ASN A 56 11.12 -2.93 14.31
C ASN A 56 9.60 -3.07 14.21
N ALA A 57 9.06 -3.03 13.00
CA ALA A 57 7.65 -3.31 12.76
C ALA A 57 7.31 -4.76 13.13
N ILE A 58 6.29 -4.93 13.98
CA ILE A 58 5.83 -6.27 14.41
C ILE A 58 4.53 -6.69 13.73
N THR A 59 3.86 -5.76 13.05
CA THR A 59 2.67 -6.04 12.24
C THR A 59 2.79 -5.33 10.89
N PRO A 60 2.04 -5.80 9.87
CA PRO A 60 1.75 -4.96 8.70
C PRO A 60 1.15 -3.62 9.12
N VAL A 61 1.29 -2.63 8.25
CA VAL A 61 0.66 -1.32 8.43
C VAL A 61 -0.86 -1.48 8.35
N ALA A 62 -1.57 -0.99 9.35
CA ALA A 62 -3.03 -0.92 9.33
C ALA A 62 -3.49 0.42 8.75
N ILE A 63 -4.47 0.38 7.85
CA ILE A 63 -5.02 1.56 7.20
C ILE A 63 -6.53 1.59 7.46
N LEU A 64 -7.03 2.69 7.99
CA LEU A 64 -8.46 2.99 8.03
C LEU A 64 -8.76 4.02 6.95
N HIS A 65 -9.64 3.63 6.04
CA HIS A 65 -10.20 4.47 4.99
C HIS A 65 -11.50 5.13 5.45
N PRO A 66 -11.92 6.21 4.78
CA PRO A 66 -13.27 6.72 4.95
C PRO A 66 -14.31 5.74 4.38
N ASP A 67 -15.53 5.79 4.92
CA ASP A 67 -16.64 4.91 4.50
C ASP A 67 -16.97 4.99 3.00
N LYS A 68 -16.68 6.14 2.37
CA LYS A 68 -16.98 6.39 0.96
C LYS A 68 -15.81 7.10 0.29
N PHE A 69 -15.44 6.60 -0.89
CA PHE A 69 -14.45 7.23 -1.76
C PHE A 69 -15.07 8.16 -2.82
N TYR A 70 -16.40 8.17 -2.95
CA TYR A 70 -17.10 9.02 -3.92
C TYR A 70 -16.86 10.50 -3.63
N GLY A 71 -16.39 11.25 -4.63
CA GLY A 71 -16.09 12.68 -4.52
C GLY A 71 -14.67 13.02 -4.10
N LEU A 72 -13.84 12.04 -3.72
CA LEU A 72 -12.41 12.24 -3.51
C LEU A 72 -11.70 12.35 -4.87
N LYS A 73 -11.06 13.49 -5.13
CA LYS A 73 -10.42 13.79 -6.42
C LYS A 73 -8.89 13.82 -6.39
N ASN A 74 -8.29 13.62 -5.21
CA ASN A 74 -6.88 13.93 -4.96
C ASN A 74 -6.02 12.68 -4.71
N PHE A 75 -6.33 11.55 -5.34
CA PHE A 75 -5.48 10.36 -5.22
C PHE A 75 -4.19 10.53 -6.01
N GLY A 76 -3.12 9.92 -5.49
CA GLY A 76 -1.85 9.83 -6.20
C GLY A 76 -1.96 8.98 -7.45
N ASN A 77 -1.29 9.40 -8.51
CA ASN A 77 -1.07 8.54 -9.67
C ASN A 77 -0.04 7.48 -9.29
N VAL A 78 -0.33 6.22 -9.64
CA VAL A 78 0.56 5.10 -9.40
C VAL A 78 1.35 4.79 -10.67
N SER A 79 2.65 4.54 -10.53
CA SER A 79 3.50 4.07 -11.63
C SER A 79 4.55 3.09 -11.14
N LEU A 80 5.04 2.25 -12.04
CA LEU A 80 6.06 1.25 -11.75
C LEU A 80 7.44 1.78 -12.15
N LYS A 81 8.43 1.55 -11.29
CA LYS A 81 9.83 1.89 -11.55
C LYS A 81 10.71 0.73 -11.14
N THR A 82 11.77 0.50 -11.93
CA THR A 82 12.81 -0.51 -11.68
C THR A 82 12.25 -1.93 -11.59
N LEU A 83 12.96 -2.88 -12.18
CA LEU A 83 12.68 -4.29 -11.96
C LEU A 83 14.05 -4.96 -11.88
N LYS A 84 14.33 -5.62 -10.76
CA LYS A 84 15.58 -6.35 -10.56
C LYS A 84 15.27 -7.79 -10.20
N LYS A 85 16.06 -8.70 -10.76
CA LYS A 85 16.03 -10.10 -10.37
C LYS A 85 16.73 -10.25 -9.02
N VAL A 86 16.06 -10.85 -8.04
CA VAL A 86 16.61 -11.16 -6.72
C VAL A 86 17.20 -12.57 -6.73
N ASP A 87 16.44 -13.52 -7.30
CA ASP A 87 16.85 -14.90 -7.53
C ASP A 87 16.09 -15.48 -8.76
N ASP A 88 16.22 -16.77 -9.03
CA ASP A 88 15.59 -17.41 -10.20
C ASP A 88 14.05 -17.40 -10.21
N LEU A 89 13.41 -17.12 -9.07
CA LEU A 89 11.96 -17.13 -8.90
C LEU A 89 11.41 -15.81 -8.37
N THR A 90 12.26 -14.86 -7.98
CA THR A 90 11.86 -13.63 -7.30
C THR A 90 12.39 -12.41 -8.02
N PHE A 91 11.47 -11.49 -8.36
CA PHE A 91 11.80 -10.21 -8.97
C PHE A 91 11.21 -9.09 -8.12
N GLU A 92 11.97 -8.03 -7.92
CA GLU A 92 11.62 -6.89 -7.09
C GLU A 92 11.45 -5.64 -7.96
N PHE A 93 10.37 -4.90 -7.74
CA PHE A 93 10.08 -3.65 -8.40
C PHE A 93 9.57 -2.60 -7.41
N THR A 94 9.67 -1.35 -7.79
CA THR A 94 9.20 -0.23 -6.98
C THR A 94 7.89 0.30 -7.54
N VAL A 95 6.84 0.26 -6.73
CA VAL A 95 5.62 1.00 -6.98
C VAL A 95 5.81 2.42 -6.45
N THR A 96 5.61 3.42 -7.30
CA THR A 96 5.69 4.83 -6.92
C THR A 96 4.32 5.48 -6.96
N SER A 97 4.10 6.45 -6.07
CA SER A 97 2.89 7.26 -6.08
C SER A 97 3.20 8.74 -5.88
N THR A 98 2.39 9.61 -6.49
CA THR A 98 2.55 11.07 -6.35
C THR A 98 1.87 11.65 -5.11
N SER A 99 0.93 10.92 -4.51
CA SER A 99 0.19 11.25 -3.29
C SER A 99 -0.41 9.97 -2.71
N ILE A 100 -1.29 10.04 -1.72
CA ILE A 100 -1.96 8.86 -1.17
C ILE A 100 -2.79 8.18 -2.28
N ALA A 101 -2.57 6.89 -2.50
CA ALA A 101 -3.35 6.09 -3.45
C ALA A 101 -3.94 4.86 -2.75
N PRO A 102 -5.28 4.75 -2.62
CA PRO A 102 -5.93 3.62 -1.97
C PRO A 102 -6.08 2.43 -2.91
N PHE A 103 -5.94 1.23 -2.36
CA PHE A 103 -6.12 -0.05 -3.06
C PHE A 103 -5.31 -0.15 -4.35
N VAL A 104 -4.01 0.13 -4.22
CA VAL A 104 -3.06 -0.08 -5.30
C VAL A 104 -3.05 -1.55 -5.66
N TRP A 105 -3.40 -1.84 -6.91
CA TRP A 105 -3.43 -3.17 -7.47
C TRP A 105 -2.32 -3.31 -8.49
N VAL A 106 -1.51 -4.35 -8.33
CA VAL A 106 -0.48 -4.75 -9.29
C VAL A 106 -0.81 -6.12 -9.85
N ASP A 107 -0.58 -6.28 -11.15
CA ASP A 107 -0.74 -7.55 -11.85
C ASP A 107 0.28 -7.68 -12.98
N LEU A 108 0.50 -8.91 -13.44
CA LEU A 108 1.15 -9.19 -14.71
C LEU A 108 0.16 -8.95 -15.85
N THR A 109 0.65 -8.49 -17.00
CA THR A 109 -0.18 -8.25 -18.18
C THR A 109 -0.83 -9.54 -18.68
N ALA A 110 -1.98 -9.41 -19.34
CA ALA A 110 -2.65 -10.56 -19.97
C ALA A 110 -1.74 -11.24 -21.00
N GLU A 111 -0.92 -10.48 -21.73
CA GLU A 111 0.04 -11.00 -22.70
C GLU A 111 1.13 -11.85 -22.03
N PHE A 112 1.71 -11.36 -20.92
CA PHE A 112 2.69 -12.14 -20.16
C PHE A 112 2.08 -13.44 -19.65
N LYS A 113 0.89 -13.37 -19.04
CA LYS A 113 0.16 -14.54 -18.51
C LYS A 113 -0.25 -15.55 -19.59
N LYS A 114 -0.54 -15.10 -20.81
CA LYS A 114 -0.85 -15.99 -21.94
C LYS A 114 0.36 -16.82 -22.38
N ASN A 115 1.55 -16.22 -22.34
CA ASN A 115 2.80 -16.83 -22.78
C ASN A 115 3.61 -17.42 -21.61
N ASN A 116 3.02 -17.49 -20.41
CA ASN A 116 3.72 -17.95 -19.22
C ASN A 116 2.72 -18.58 -18.24
N THR A 117 2.85 -19.88 -18.03
CA THR A 117 1.94 -20.66 -17.18
C THR A 117 2.38 -20.72 -15.71
N ALA A 118 3.51 -20.07 -15.36
CA ALA A 118 4.03 -20.09 -14.00
C ALA A 118 3.06 -19.38 -13.03
N LEU A 119 2.69 -20.08 -11.96
CA LEU A 119 1.93 -19.48 -10.87
C LEU A 119 2.80 -18.47 -10.13
N PHE A 120 2.20 -17.37 -9.68
CA PHE A 120 2.91 -16.30 -9.00
C PHE A 120 2.09 -15.69 -7.88
N ARG A 121 2.77 -14.99 -6.97
CA ARG A 121 2.15 -14.14 -5.95
C ARG A 121 2.99 -12.88 -5.75
N PHE A 122 2.33 -11.80 -5.37
CA PHE A 122 3.01 -10.59 -4.93
C PHE A 122 3.29 -10.65 -3.42
N SER A 123 4.38 -10.02 -2.96
CA SER A 123 4.67 -9.86 -1.53
C SER A 123 3.68 -8.92 -0.84
N ASP A 124 3.12 -7.98 -1.60
CA ASP A 124 2.08 -7.04 -1.17
C ASP A 124 1.22 -6.67 -2.39
N ASN A 125 -0.10 -6.56 -2.19
CA ASN A 125 -1.05 -6.14 -3.21
C ASN A 125 -2.33 -5.62 -2.55
N ALA A 126 -3.12 -4.82 -3.27
CA ALA A 126 -4.29 -4.12 -2.73
C ALA A 126 -3.97 -3.20 -1.52
N PHE A 127 -2.72 -2.73 -1.40
CA PHE A 127 -2.28 -1.85 -0.32
C PHE A 127 -2.68 -0.40 -0.55
N THR A 128 -2.53 0.45 0.48
CA THR A 128 -2.65 1.91 0.31
C THR A 128 -1.26 2.53 0.29
N ALA A 129 -0.90 3.15 -0.83
CA ALA A 129 0.35 3.90 -0.92
C ALA A 129 0.23 5.13 0.00
N THR A 130 0.93 5.08 1.13
CA THR A 130 1.03 6.18 2.12
C THR A 130 2.43 6.80 2.15
N GLN A 131 3.25 6.47 1.16
CA GLN A 131 4.61 6.93 0.98
C GLN A 131 4.95 6.97 -0.51
N PRO A 132 5.96 7.76 -0.93
CA PRO A 132 6.28 7.93 -2.34
C PRO A 132 6.64 6.63 -3.07
N GLU A 133 7.30 5.70 -2.36
CA GLU A 133 7.82 4.47 -2.95
C GLU A 133 7.50 3.27 -2.05
N THR A 134 7.05 2.17 -2.67
CA THR A 134 6.81 0.90 -2.00
C THR A 134 7.46 -0.19 -2.83
N VAL A 135 8.34 -0.96 -2.18
CA VAL A 135 9.04 -2.08 -2.82
C VAL A 135 8.14 -3.31 -2.75
N VAL A 136 7.89 -3.93 -3.90
CA VAL A 136 7.04 -5.12 -4.03
C VAL A 136 7.81 -6.18 -4.80
N GLN A 137 7.62 -7.43 -4.42
CA GLN A 137 8.20 -8.58 -5.10
C GLN A 137 7.10 -9.39 -5.79
N VAL A 138 7.39 -9.87 -6.99
CA VAL A 138 6.66 -10.98 -7.61
C VAL A 138 7.49 -12.25 -7.41
N LYS A 139 6.88 -13.24 -6.78
CA LYS A 139 7.47 -14.55 -6.53
C LYS A 139 6.73 -15.62 -7.32
N PHE A 140 7.44 -16.28 -8.21
CA PHE A 140 6.94 -17.40 -8.98
C PHE A 140 7.08 -18.71 -8.19
N VAL A 141 6.12 -19.62 -8.37
CA VAL A 141 6.14 -20.98 -7.79
C VAL A 141 7.07 -21.88 -8.58
N THR A 142 7.10 -21.70 -9.90
CA THR A 142 7.99 -22.39 -10.85
C THR A 142 8.71 -21.37 -11.72
N LYS A 143 9.85 -21.75 -12.31
CA LYS A 143 10.61 -20.83 -13.16
C LYS A 143 9.75 -20.36 -14.33
N PRO A 144 9.59 -19.04 -14.54
CA PRO A 144 8.86 -18.52 -15.68
C PRO A 144 9.58 -18.84 -16.99
N GLU A 145 8.83 -19.13 -18.06
CA GLU A 145 9.39 -19.40 -19.40
C GLU A 145 10.16 -18.19 -19.95
N LYS A 146 9.68 -16.99 -19.63
CA LYS A 146 10.32 -15.70 -19.90
C LYS A 146 10.40 -14.91 -18.60
N GLU A 147 11.57 -14.37 -18.27
CA GLU A 147 11.71 -13.45 -17.14
C GLU A 147 10.86 -12.20 -17.36
N PRO A 148 10.09 -11.73 -16.34
CA PRO A 148 9.27 -10.53 -16.48
C PRO A 148 10.15 -9.30 -16.71
N THR A 149 9.65 -8.38 -17.52
CA THR A 149 10.19 -7.02 -17.64
C THR A 149 9.21 -6.01 -17.03
N LEU A 150 9.62 -4.74 -16.87
CA LEU A 150 8.74 -3.72 -16.32
C LEU A 150 7.46 -3.51 -17.15
N SER A 151 7.53 -3.72 -18.48
CA SER A 151 6.37 -3.63 -19.37
C SER A 151 5.40 -4.81 -19.22
N ASP A 152 5.84 -5.90 -18.62
CA ASP A 152 5.01 -7.07 -18.32
C ASP A 152 4.20 -6.87 -17.02
N LEU A 153 4.39 -5.76 -16.31
CA LEU A 153 3.68 -5.40 -15.09
C LEU A 153 2.76 -4.20 -15.35
N LYS A 154 1.64 -4.18 -14.63
CA LYS A 154 0.70 -3.04 -14.58
C LYS A 154 0.36 -2.72 -13.14
N ALA A 155 0.20 -1.43 -12.85
CA ALA A 155 -0.28 -0.96 -11.57
C ALA A 155 -1.41 0.05 -11.77
N CYS A 156 -2.44 -0.05 -10.93
CA CYS A 156 -3.58 0.85 -10.91
C CYS A 156 -4.05 1.05 -9.47
N HIS A 157 -5.04 1.90 -9.26
CA HIS A 157 -5.73 2.08 -7.99
C HIS A 157 -7.24 2.28 -8.25
N VAL A 158 -8.03 2.43 -7.19
CA VAL A 158 -9.51 2.39 -7.25
C VAL A 158 -10.16 3.31 -8.31
N LEU A 159 -9.54 4.40 -8.74
CA LEU A 159 -10.13 5.29 -9.77
C LEU A 159 -9.82 4.89 -11.21
N ASN A 160 -8.74 4.14 -11.45
CA ASN A 160 -8.27 3.84 -12.80
C ASN A 160 -8.13 2.35 -13.11
N CYS A 161 -8.37 1.44 -12.15
CA CYS A 161 -8.35 0.00 -12.39
C CYS A 161 -9.48 -0.52 -13.31
N PHE A 162 -10.51 0.29 -13.62
CA PHE A 162 -11.66 -0.13 -14.45
C PHE A 162 -11.62 0.41 -15.89
N ARG A 163 -10.61 1.20 -16.26
CA ARG A 163 -10.52 1.85 -17.58
C ARG A 163 -9.68 1.03 -18.55
N GLU A 164 -9.95 -0.27 -18.64
CA GLU A 164 -9.32 -1.18 -19.61
C GLU A 164 -10.36 -1.68 -20.63
#